data_AF-A0A4Z1CML0-F1
#
_entry.id   AF-A0A4Z1CML0-F1
#
_cell.length_a   1.000
_cell.length_b   1.000
_cell.length_c   1.000
_cell.angle_alpha   90.00
_cell.angle_beta   90.00
_cell.angle_gamma   90.00
#
_symmetry.space_group_name_H-M   'P 1'
#
loop_
_entity.id
_entity.type
_entity.pdbx_description
1 polymer ?
#
loop_
_entity_poly.entity_id
_entity_poly.type
_entity_poly.pdbx_seq_one_letter_code
_entity_poly.pdbx_strand_id
1 'polypeptide(L)'
;MPGVFITSGMDIRISNLQIPLDGSDPPSMTLMVRSDTWHHWLLTACDNTTLAATEESVLHSTILREKDAEHELAELKRLALEAEFRAAMTVLTACAFAIDAFYSTVVARFGKHPDAELWNKNRTARHSQIAATFHFHLKIKNAGMPNIRQFLKELFKFRDLAVHPPTEFADPAYRADMDAGVEPRFVTFSAKHARTVLALTVELLTVLIEKADRVATGDTEKWVEFAKERLDVVRATAMSIPHVFPENDEPDESAMP
;
A
#
# COMPACT_ATOMS: atom_id res chain seq x y z
N MET A 1 -30.51 12.95 12.43
CA MET A 1 -31.21 11.68 12.69
C MET A 1 -30.16 10.60 12.95
N PRO A 2 -30.27 9.81 14.04
CA PRO A 2 -29.42 8.65 14.22
C PRO A 2 -29.82 7.56 13.20
N GLY A 3 -28.86 7.10 12.42
CA GLY A 3 -29.01 6.09 11.38
C GLY A 3 -27.65 5.55 10.96
N VAL A 4 -27.62 4.56 10.08
CA VAL A 4 -26.36 4.05 9.54
C VAL A 4 -26.01 4.80 8.26
N PHE A 5 -24.91 5.57 8.32
CA PHE A 5 -24.36 6.26 7.17
C PHE A 5 -23.37 5.33 6.44
N ILE A 6 -23.54 5.21 5.13
CA ILE A 6 -22.78 4.28 4.29
C ILE A 6 -21.93 5.10 3.33
N THR A 7 -20.62 4.83 3.34
CA THR A 7 -19.65 5.44 2.43
C THR A 7 -19.21 4.46 1.36
N SER A 8 -18.40 4.95 0.42
CA SER A 8 -17.80 4.10 -0.63
C SER A 8 -17.00 2.95 -0.01
N GLY A 9 -17.15 1.74 -0.56
CA GLY A 9 -16.48 0.54 -0.08
C GLY A 9 -17.07 -0.10 1.17
N MET A 10 -18.26 0.35 1.60
CA MET A 10 -19.00 -0.30 2.67
C MET A 10 -20.02 -1.31 2.13
N ASP A 11 -20.10 -2.48 2.77
CA ASP A 11 -21.20 -3.42 2.61
C ASP A 11 -22.13 -3.37 3.83
N ILE A 12 -23.40 -3.62 3.60
CA ILE A 12 -24.39 -3.86 4.64
C ILE A 12 -24.86 -5.30 4.54
N ARG A 13 -24.95 -5.97 5.69
CA ARG A 13 -25.65 -7.25 5.82
C ARG A 13 -26.73 -7.13 6.88
N ILE A 14 -27.97 -7.36 6.46
CA ILE A 14 -29.12 -7.48 7.34
C ILE A 14 -29.36 -8.98 7.56
N SER A 15 -29.34 -9.42 8.82
CA SER A 15 -29.65 -10.79 9.21
C SER A 15 -30.95 -10.84 10.02
N ASN A 16 -31.67 -11.96 9.89
CA ASN A 16 -32.96 -12.19 10.54
C ASN A 16 -34.04 -11.17 10.15
N LEU A 17 -34.01 -10.65 8.92
CA LEU A 17 -35.10 -9.83 8.41
C LEU A 17 -36.34 -10.70 8.23
N GLN A 18 -37.31 -10.54 9.12
CA GLN A 18 -38.64 -11.13 9.00
C GLN A 18 -39.67 -10.01 9.05
N ILE A 19 -40.59 -10.02 8.10
CA ILE A 19 -41.70 -9.06 8.02
C ILE A 19 -42.98 -9.85 8.35
N PRO A 20 -43.44 -9.83 9.61
CA PRO A 20 -44.68 -10.51 9.99
C PRO A 20 -45.88 -9.88 9.29
N LEU A 21 -46.68 -10.72 8.62
CA LEU A 21 -47.90 -10.29 7.92
C LEU A 21 -49.15 -10.37 8.80
N ASP A 22 -49.05 -11.01 9.96
CA ASP A 22 -50.12 -11.20 10.95
C ASP A 22 -50.20 -10.06 11.98
N GLY A 23 -49.32 -9.05 11.86
CA GLY A 23 -49.24 -7.93 12.79
C GLY A 23 -48.51 -8.25 14.10
N SER A 24 -47.87 -9.41 14.20
CA SER A 24 -46.95 -9.70 15.32
C SER A 24 -45.71 -8.80 15.27
N ASP A 25 -45.02 -8.66 16.40
CA ASP A 25 -43.77 -7.90 16.44
C ASP A 25 -42.67 -8.63 15.64
N PRO A 26 -41.92 -7.92 14.77
CA PRO A 26 -40.82 -8.55 14.06
C PRO A 26 -39.73 -8.99 15.06
N PRO A 27 -39.05 -10.13 14.81
CA PRO A 27 -37.92 -10.53 15.63
C PRO A 27 -36.77 -9.52 15.54
N SER A 28 -35.79 -9.65 16.44
CA SER A 28 -34.64 -8.76 16.45
C SER A 28 -33.81 -8.89 15.16
N MET A 29 -33.82 -7.81 14.38
CA MET A 29 -32.98 -7.65 13.21
C MET A 29 -31.55 -7.30 13.63
N THR A 30 -30.56 -7.95 13.02
CA THR A 30 -29.14 -7.59 13.21
C THR A 30 -28.60 -6.93 11.96
N LEU A 31 -28.18 -5.68 12.09
CA LEU A 31 -27.51 -4.91 11.04
C LEU A 31 -26.00 -4.98 11.23
N MET A 32 -25.29 -5.44 10.22
CA MET A 32 -23.82 -5.50 10.21
C MET A 32 -23.27 -4.67 9.05
N VAL A 33 -22.13 -4.02 9.28
CA VAL A 33 -21.41 -3.26 8.27
C VAL A 33 -19.97 -3.75 8.15
N ARG A 34 -19.42 -3.68 6.94
CA ARG A 34 -18.00 -3.92 6.64
C ARG A 34 -17.50 -2.79 5.76
N SER A 35 -16.22 -2.42 5.88
CA SER A 35 -15.56 -1.47 4.99
C SER A 35 -14.25 -2.04 4.46
N ASP A 36 -14.04 -1.95 3.15
CA ASP A 36 -12.77 -2.28 2.49
C ASP A 36 -11.84 -1.05 2.48
N THR A 37 -10.78 -1.08 3.28
CA THR A 37 -9.92 0.10 3.51
C THR A 37 -8.64 0.15 2.68
N TRP A 38 -8.37 -0.86 1.84
CA TRP A 38 -7.12 -0.96 1.07
C TRP A 38 -6.88 0.25 0.16
N HIS A 39 -7.93 0.77 -0.47
CA HIS A 39 -7.83 1.91 -1.38
C HIS A 39 -7.56 3.22 -0.64
N HIS A 40 -8.09 3.38 0.58
CA HIS A 40 -7.77 4.53 1.44
C HIS A 40 -6.30 4.55 1.83
N TRP A 41 -5.73 3.39 2.15
CA TRP A 41 -4.30 3.26 2.43
C TRP A 41 -3.43 3.60 1.22
N LEU A 42 -3.84 3.22 0.00
CA LEU A 42 -3.15 3.63 -1.22
C LEU A 42 -3.24 5.13 -1.48
N LEU A 43 -4.41 5.75 -1.26
CA LEU A 43 -4.55 7.20 -1.40
C LEU A 43 -3.66 7.93 -0.38
N THR A 44 -3.60 7.44 0.87
CA THR A 44 -2.63 7.94 1.86
C THR A 44 -1.19 7.80 1.39
N ALA A 45 -0.85 6.68 0.73
CA ALA A 45 0.47 6.48 0.13
C ALA A 45 0.74 7.46 -1.02
N CYS A 46 -0.25 7.76 -1.87
CA CYS A 46 -0.14 8.78 -2.90
C CYS A 46 0.14 10.17 -2.29
N ASP A 47 -0.68 10.60 -1.33
CA ASP A 47 -0.54 11.92 -0.67
C ASP A 47 0.86 12.08 -0.03
N ASN A 48 1.32 11.03 0.67
CA ASN A 48 2.63 11.06 1.31
C ASN A 48 3.80 10.91 0.31
N THR A 49 3.57 10.34 -0.87
CA THR A 49 4.61 10.30 -1.93
C THR A 49 4.79 11.70 -2.53
N THR A 50 3.71 12.45 -2.74
CA THR A 50 3.77 13.87 -3.14
C THR A 50 4.51 14.70 -2.09
N LEU A 51 4.21 14.47 -0.80
CA LEU A 51 4.92 15.15 0.29
C LEU A 51 6.41 14.78 0.29
N ALA A 52 6.76 13.49 0.21
CA ALA A 52 8.16 13.06 0.17
C ALA A 52 8.93 13.66 -1.01
N ALA A 53 8.32 13.73 -2.20
CA ALA A 53 8.93 14.35 -3.39
C ALA A 53 9.12 15.87 -3.22
N THR A 54 8.19 16.53 -2.53
CA THR A 54 8.31 17.96 -2.19
C THR A 54 9.50 18.18 -1.26
N GLU A 55 9.63 17.37 -0.21
CA GLU A 55 10.72 17.47 0.76
C GLU A 55 12.09 17.08 0.16
N GLU A 56 12.13 16.11 -0.74
CA GLU A 56 13.32 15.78 -1.55
C GLU A 56 13.78 17.00 -2.36
N SER A 57 12.84 17.73 -2.97
CA SER A 57 13.13 18.95 -3.73
C SER A 57 13.65 20.08 -2.83
N VAL A 58 13.05 20.25 -1.64
CA VAL A 58 13.53 21.20 -0.61
C VAL A 58 14.94 20.84 -0.17
N LEU A 59 15.20 19.57 0.15
CA LEU A 59 16.51 19.07 0.54
C LEU A 59 17.55 19.35 -0.55
N HIS A 60 17.26 18.99 -1.81
CA HIS A 60 18.15 19.24 -2.94
C HIS A 60 18.45 20.74 -3.13
N SER A 61 17.41 21.58 -3.09
CA SER A 61 17.58 23.05 -3.22
C SER A 61 18.42 23.64 -2.08
N THR A 62 18.33 23.06 -0.88
CA THR A 62 19.13 23.48 0.29
C THR A 62 20.58 23.02 0.17
N ILE A 63 20.84 21.88 -0.49
CA ILE A 63 22.19 21.40 -0.74
C ILE A 63 22.94 22.30 -1.73
N LEU A 64 22.24 22.85 -2.73
CA LEU A 64 22.82 23.71 -3.76
C LEU A 64 23.10 25.16 -3.32
N ARG A 65 22.60 25.62 -2.16
CA ARG A 65 22.84 26.99 -1.69
C ARG A 65 24.27 27.18 -1.18
N GLU A 66 24.87 28.32 -1.51
CA GLU A 66 26.23 28.71 -1.09
C GLU A 66 26.34 29.07 0.41
N LYS A 67 27.59 29.04 0.91
CA LYS A 67 28.02 28.85 2.31
C LYS A 67 27.84 30.04 3.27
N ASP A 68 27.19 31.13 2.88
CA ASP A 68 27.23 32.37 3.66
C ASP A 68 26.52 32.29 5.04
N ALA A 69 25.73 31.23 5.28
CA ALA A 69 25.09 30.93 6.57
C ALA A 69 25.14 29.43 6.91
N GLU A 70 26.34 28.89 7.13
CA GLU A 70 26.60 27.44 7.33
C GLU A 70 25.72 26.77 8.40
N HIS A 71 25.46 27.44 9.53
CA HIS A 71 24.63 26.89 10.61
C HIS A 71 23.13 26.85 10.27
N GLU A 72 22.60 27.91 9.66
CA GLU A 72 21.18 27.96 9.24
C GLU A 72 20.93 26.94 8.13
N LEU A 73 21.90 26.78 7.21
CA LEU A 73 21.83 25.81 6.13
C LEU A 73 21.84 24.37 6.65
N ALA A 74 22.67 24.06 7.66
CA ALA A 74 22.73 22.74 8.27
C ALA A 74 21.38 22.36 8.92
N GLU A 75 20.74 23.30 9.61
CA GLU A 75 19.44 23.06 10.23
C GLU A 75 18.33 22.85 9.20
N LEU A 76 18.31 23.63 8.12
CA LEU A 76 17.35 23.43 7.03
C LEU A 76 17.52 22.06 6.36
N LYS A 77 18.76 21.61 6.12
CA LYS A 77 19.04 20.27 5.59
C LYS A 77 18.50 19.17 6.52
N ARG A 78 18.74 19.31 7.83
CA ARG A 78 18.26 18.38 8.85
C ARG A 78 16.73 18.30 8.84
N LEU A 79 16.05 19.45 8.83
CA LEU A 79 14.58 19.52 8.82
C LEU A 79 13.98 18.90 7.56
N ALA A 80 14.53 19.21 6.38
CA ALA A 80 14.06 18.63 5.11
C ALA A 80 14.27 17.12 5.06
N LEU A 81 15.44 16.63 5.50
CA LEU A 81 15.75 15.20 5.57
C LEU A 81 14.78 14.45 6.51
N GLU A 82 14.47 15.01 7.68
CA GLU A 82 13.51 14.43 8.63
C GLU A 82 12.05 14.48 8.12
N ALA A 83 11.70 15.51 7.37
CA ALA A 83 10.38 15.62 6.75
C ALA A 83 10.20 14.58 5.63
N GLU A 84 11.19 14.45 4.74
CA GLU A 84 11.22 13.42 3.70
C GLU A 84 11.12 12.01 4.32
N PHE A 85 11.94 11.75 5.34
CA PHE A 85 11.95 10.47 6.06
C PHE A 85 10.57 10.08 6.59
N ARG A 86 9.88 10.99 7.28
CA ARG A 86 8.55 10.72 7.86
C ARG A 86 7.50 10.48 6.79
N ALA A 87 7.53 11.27 5.71
CA ALA A 87 6.62 11.10 4.59
C ALA A 87 6.85 9.74 3.91
N ALA A 88 8.10 9.41 3.55
CA ALA A 88 8.45 8.14 2.92
C ALA A 88 8.14 6.92 3.82
N MET A 89 8.41 7.00 5.12
CA MET A 89 8.03 5.96 6.09
C MET A 89 6.52 5.73 6.10
N THR A 90 5.72 6.79 6.00
CA THR A 90 4.27 6.69 5.89
C THR A 90 3.84 6.02 4.59
N VAL A 91 4.49 6.32 3.46
CA VAL A 91 4.21 5.65 2.18
C VAL A 91 4.43 4.14 2.27
N LEU A 92 5.61 3.71 2.72
CA LEU A 92 5.98 2.30 2.76
C LEU A 92 5.06 1.51 3.71
N THR A 93 4.73 2.08 4.87
CA THR A 93 3.80 1.45 5.83
C THR A 93 2.36 1.43 5.32
N ALA A 94 1.89 2.51 4.69
CA ALA A 94 0.56 2.56 4.07
C ALA A 94 0.42 1.54 2.94
N CYS A 95 1.43 1.35 2.09
CA CYS A 95 1.44 0.28 1.08
C CYS A 95 1.34 -1.11 1.72
N ALA A 96 2.07 -1.37 2.82
CA ALA A 96 1.97 -2.64 3.53
C ALA A 96 0.56 -2.86 4.12
N PHE A 97 -0.05 -1.80 4.70
CA PHE A 97 -1.42 -1.85 5.21
C PHE A 97 -2.46 -2.03 4.11
N ALA A 98 -2.26 -1.43 2.93
CA ALA A 98 -3.12 -1.63 1.77
C ALA A 98 -3.16 -3.12 1.37
N ILE A 99 -2.00 -3.78 1.33
CA ILE A 99 -1.91 -5.22 1.04
C ILE A 99 -2.57 -6.07 2.13
N ASP A 100 -2.34 -5.75 3.41
CA ASP A 100 -2.96 -6.47 4.53
C ASP A 100 -4.51 -6.33 4.54
N ALA A 101 -5.00 -5.13 4.20
CA ALA A 101 -6.43 -4.86 4.05
C ALA A 101 -7.00 -5.62 2.85
N PHE A 102 -6.33 -5.59 1.69
CA PHE A 102 -6.76 -6.34 0.51
C PHE A 102 -6.77 -7.86 0.74
N TYR A 103 -5.76 -8.39 1.44
CA TYR A 103 -5.76 -9.77 1.91
C TYR A 103 -7.01 -10.11 2.73
N SER A 104 -7.38 -9.23 3.67
CA SER A 104 -8.56 -9.43 4.51
C SER A 104 -9.85 -9.43 3.69
N THR A 105 -9.94 -8.55 2.70
CA THR A 105 -11.04 -8.55 1.72
C THR A 105 -11.10 -9.85 0.93
N VAL A 106 -9.96 -10.35 0.41
CA VAL A 106 -9.90 -11.64 -0.30
C VAL A 106 -10.39 -12.79 0.59
N VAL A 107 -9.92 -12.89 1.83
CA VAL A 107 -10.38 -13.93 2.77
C VAL A 107 -11.89 -13.82 3.02
N ALA A 108 -12.42 -12.60 3.15
CA ALA A 108 -13.83 -12.39 3.44
C ALA A 108 -14.75 -12.63 2.23
N ARG A 109 -14.24 -12.55 1.00
CA ARG A 109 -15.00 -12.76 -0.25
C ARG A 109 -14.84 -14.18 -0.80
N PHE A 110 -13.63 -14.73 -0.76
CA PHE A 110 -13.28 -16.03 -1.35
C PHE A 110 -13.14 -17.17 -0.33
N GLY A 111 -13.30 -16.87 0.96
CA GLY A 111 -13.19 -17.83 2.05
C GLY A 111 -11.78 -17.91 2.66
N LYS A 112 -11.64 -18.72 3.70
CA LYS A 112 -10.35 -18.97 4.36
C LYS A 112 -9.51 -19.95 3.54
N HIS A 113 -8.20 -19.74 3.53
CA HIS A 113 -7.26 -20.72 3.00
C HIS A 113 -7.32 -22.03 3.84
N PRO A 114 -7.27 -23.22 3.21
CA PRO A 114 -7.34 -24.50 3.94
C PRO A 114 -6.27 -24.65 5.03
N ASP A 115 -5.07 -24.12 4.79
CA ASP A 115 -3.95 -24.21 5.74
C ASP A 115 -3.93 -23.10 6.82
N ALA A 116 -4.97 -22.25 6.93
CA ALA A 116 -4.94 -21.09 7.83
C ALA A 116 -4.69 -21.48 9.31
N GLU A 117 -5.26 -22.59 9.78
CA GLU A 117 -5.05 -23.09 11.15
C GLU A 117 -3.62 -23.60 11.36
N LEU A 118 -3.06 -24.27 10.35
CA LEU A 118 -1.68 -24.76 10.38
C LEU A 118 -0.68 -23.59 10.43
N TRP A 119 -0.94 -22.52 9.67
CA TRP A 119 -0.11 -21.31 9.70
C TRP A 119 -0.10 -20.62 11.06
N ASN A 120 -1.26 -20.57 11.73
CA ASN A 120 -1.35 -20.05 13.09
C ASN A 120 -0.54 -20.90 14.08
N LYS A 121 -0.65 -22.23 13.99
CA LYS A 121 0.11 -23.16 14.83
C LYS A 121 1.62 -23.02 14.65
N ASN A 122 2.07 -22.88 13.40
CA ASN A 122 3.49 -22.83 13.06
C ASN A 122 4.08 -21.42 13.05
N ARG A 123 3.28 -20.39 13.38
CA ARG A 123 3.68 -18.97 13.30
C ARG A 123 4.26 -18.60 11.93
N THR A 124 3.64 -19.10 10.85
CA THR A 124 4.08 -18.80 9.49
C THR A 124 4.13 -17.28 9.27
N ALA A 125 5.19 -16.77 8.66
CA ALA A 125 5.37 -15.34 8.47
C ALA A 125 4.20 -14.70 7.68
N ARG A 126 3.78 -13.50 8.08
CA ARG A 126 2.58 -12.83 7.53
C ARG A 126 2.63 -12.68 6.01
N HIS A 127 3.73 -12.19 5.45
CA HIS A 127 3.92 -12.06 3.99
C HIS A 127 3.78 -13.40 3.24
N SER A 128 4.18 -14.51 3.87
CA SER A 128 4.05 -15.85 3.29
C SER A 128 2.60 -16.34 3.27
N GLN A 129 1.84 -16.08 4.34
CA GLN A 129 0.40 -16.36 4.40
C GLN A 129 -0.35 -15.58 3.31
N ILE A 130 -0.06 -14.28 3.16
CA ILE A 130 -0.68 -13.41 2.15
C ILE A 130 -0.40 -13.94 0.74
N ALA A 131 0.86 -14.22 0.42
CA ALA A 131 1.25 -14.74 -0.88
C ALA A 131 0.55 -16.07 -1.21
N ALA A 132 0.44 -16.99 -0.23
CA ALA A 132 -0.23 -18.26 -0.40
C ALA A 132 -1.75 -18.09 -0.62
N THR A 133 -2.41 -17.21 0.14
CA THR A 133 -3.83 -16.89 -0.03
C THR A 133 -4.11 -16.31 -1.42
N PHE A 134 -3.30 -15.35 -1.88
CA PHE A 134 -3.44 -14.79 -3.23
C PHE A 134 -3.25 -15.86 -4.31
N HIS A 135 -2.21 -16.69 -4.18
CA HIS A 135 -1.96 -17.80 -5.10
C HIS A 135 -3.16 -18.76 -5.20
N PHE A 136 -3.71 -19.17 -4.05
CA PHE A 136 -4.76 -20.17 -3.97
C PHE A 136 -6.12 -19.66 -4.46
N HIS A 137 -6.57 -18.49 -3.98
CA HIS A 137 -7.89 -17.97 -4.32
C HIS A 137 -7.93 -17.31 -5.70
N LEU A 138 -6.88 -16.56 -6.07
CA LEU A 138 -6.84 -15.79 -7.33
C LEU A 138 -6.18 -16.56 -8.48
N LYS A 139 -5.83 -17.84 -8.27
CA LYS A 139 -5.28 -18.74 -9.29
C LYS A 139 -4.07 -18.14 -10.03
N ILE A 140 -3.17 -17.50 -9.27
CA ILE A 140 -1.94 -16.91 -9.80
C ILE A 140 -1.02 -18.05 -10.27
N LYS A 141 -0.39 -17.91 -11.44
CA LYS A 141 0.54 -18.92 -11.95
C LYS A 141 1.83 -18.95 -11.11
N ASN A 142 2.40 -20.15 -10.91
CA ASN A 142 3.67 -20.35 -10.21
C ASN A 142 4.81 -19.47 -10.73
N ALA A 143 4.86 -19.18 -12.04
CA ALA A 143 5.89 -18.36 -12.65
C ALA A 143 5.98 -16.93 -12.07
N GLY A 144 4.86 -16.34 -11.63
CA GLY A 144 4.84 -14.99 -11.04
C GLY A 144 5.04 -14.97 -9.52
N MET A 145 4.93 -16.11 -8.84
CA MET A 145 4.95 -16.18 -7.38
C MET A 145 6.29 -15.81 -6.72
N PRO A 146 7.47 -16.13 -7.29
CA PRO A 146 8.74 -15.71 -6.70
C PRO A 146 8.83 -14.19 -6.52
N ASN A 147 8.44 -13.42 -7.52
CA ASN A 147 8.48 -11.95 -7.49
C ASN A 147 7.49 -11.39 -6.46
N ILE A 148 6.26 -11.91 -6.42
CA ILE A 148 5.26 -11.50 -5.43
C ILE A 148 5.76 -11.78 -4.01
N ARG A 149 6.31 -12.97 -3.76
CA ARG A 149 6.83 -13.33 -2.43
C ARG A 149 7.99 -12.44 -2.01
N GLN A 150 8.93 -12.15 -2.92
CA GLN A 150 10.07 -11.30 -2.63
C GLN A 150 9.62 -9.87 -2.32
N PHE A 151 8.76 -9.30 -3.15
CA PHE A 151 8.20 -7.97 -2.93
C PHE A 151 7.45 -7.87 -1.58
N LEU A 152 6.56 -8.82 -1.29
CA LEU A 152 5.84 -8.85 -0.02
C LEU A 152 6.78 -9.02 1.18
N LYS A 153 7.84 -9.83 1.05
CA LYS A 153 8.84 -10.00 2.10
C LYS A 153 9.57 -8.67 2.40
N GLU A 154 9.98 -7.95 1.37
CA GLU A 154 10.65 -6.65 1.52
C GLU A 154 9.71 -5.58 2.07
N LEU A 155 8.50 -5.47 1.52
CA LEU A 155 7.49 -4.51 1.97
C LEU A 155 7.18 -4.67 3.47
N PHE A 156 6.96 -5.91 3.92
CA PHE A 156 6.69 -6.18 5.34
C PHE A 156 7.94 -5.99 6.21
N LYS A 157 9.15 -6.26 5.69
CA LYS A 157 10.40 -5.90 6.38
C LYS A 157 10.49 -4.39 6.62
N PHE A 158 10.14 -3.56 5.64
CA PHE A 158 10.15 -2.10 5.82
C PHE A 158 9.10 -1.62 6.81
N ARG A 159 7.89 -2.22 6.78
CA ARG A 159 6.87 -1.94 7.80
C ARG A 159 7.37 -2.27 9.20
N ASP A 160 7.95 -3.46 9.36
CA ASP A 160 8.46 -3.90 10.66
C ASP A 160 9.63 -3.02 11.11
N LEU A 161 10.50 -2.57 10.19
CA LEU A 161 11.57 -1.62 10.48
C LEU A 161 11.06 -0.23 10.93
N ALA A 162 9.91 0.22 10.42
CA ALA A 162 9.29 1.48 10.81
C ALA A 162 8.70 1.42 12.23
N VAL A 163 8.12 0.28 12.62
CA VAL A 163 7.42 0.11 13.91
C VAL A 163 8.35 -0.44 15.00
N HIS A 164 9.29 -1.29 14.62
CA HIS A 164 10.23 -1.98 15.49
C HIS A 164 11.66 -1.80 14.98
N PRO A 165 12.20 -0.56 14.99
CA PRO A 165 13.57 -0.34 14.57
C PRO A 165 14.54 -1.08 15.50
N PRO A 166 15.66 -1.60 14.97
CA PRO A 166 16.70 -2.20 15.81
C PRO A 166 17.23 -1.16 16.79
N THR A 167 17.53 -1.61 18.01
CA THR A 167 18.13 -0.77 19.07
C THR A 167 19.64 -0.66 18.96
N GLU A 168 20.26 -1.48 18.11
CA GLU A 168 21.70 -1.52 17.90
C GLU A 168 22.16 -0.35 17.04
N PHE A 169 23.37 0.14 17.28
CA PHE A 169 24.01 1.11 16.40
C PHE A 169 24.27 0.48 15.03
N ALA A 170 24.05 1.24 13.97
CA ALA A 170 24.32 0.82 12.60
C ALA A 170 25.41 1.70 11.99
N ASP A 171 26.21 1.13 11.09
CA ASP A 171 27.16 1.91 10.30
C ASP A 171 26.43 2.94 9.44
N PRO A 172 26.97 4.16 9.28
CA PRO A 172 26.36 5.17 8.41
C PRO A 172 26.24 4.66 6.97
N ALA A 173 25.08 4.88 6.35
CA ALA A 173 24.86 4.64 4.93
C ALA A 173 25.14 5.92 4.14
N TYR A 174 25.91 5.83 3.06
CA TYR A 174 26.19 6.98 2.20
C TYR A 174 24.96 7.36 1.36
N ARG A 175 24.62 8.65 1.34
CA ARG A 175 23.54 9.22 0.52
C ARG A 175 24.15 10.20 -0.49
N ALA A 176 24.12 9.82 -1.77
CA ALA A 176 24.88 10.50 -2.83
C ALA A 176 24.41 11.93 -3.12
N ASP A 177 23.12 12.23 -2.96
CA ASP A 177 22.58 13.59 -3.11
C ASP A 177 23.07 14.54 -2.02
N MET A 178 23.35 14.04 -0.82
CA MET A 178 23.86 14.80 0.32
C MET A 178 25.40 14.83 0.43
N ASP A 179 26.08 13.95 -0.30
CA ASP A 179 27.51 13.67 -0.14
C ASP A 179 27.91 13.42 1.33
N ALA A 180 27.09 12.66 2.05
CA ALA A 180 27.26 12.43 3.48
C ALA A 180 26.80 11.03 3.91
N GLY A 181 27.37 10.56 5.03
CA GLY A 181 26.88 9.40 5.76
C GLY A 181 25.66 9.78 6.61
N VAL A 182 24.58 9.03 6.48
CA VAL A 182 23.34 9.20 7.26
C VAL A 182 22.97 7.91 7.96
N GLU A 183 22.05 7.96 8.91
CA GLU A 183 21.49 6.74 9.48
C GLU A 183 20.77 5.91 8.37
N PRO A 184 20.98 4.59 8.26
CA PRO A 184 20.54 3.79 7.11
C PRO A 184 19.04 3.86 6.75
N ARG A 185 18.18 4.18 7.72
CA ARG A 185 16.75 4.34 7.47
C ARG A 185 16.43 5.62 6.71
N PHE A 186 17.28 6.65 6.75
CA PHE A 186 17.14 7.81 5.85
C PHE A 186 17.36 7.45 4.38
N VAL A 187 18.15 6.40 4.09
CA VAL A 187 18.28 5.88 2.73
C VAL A 187 17.06 5.00 2.37
N THR A 188 16.66 4.13 3.30
CA THR A 188 15.52 3.20 3.11
C THR A 188 14.20 3.93 2.93
N PHE A 189 13.90 4.92 3.78
CA PHE A 189 12.72 5.75 3.73
C PHE A 189 13.07 7.09 3.07
N SER A 190 13.38 7.03 1.78
CA SER A 190 13.59 8.18 0.91
C SER A 190 12.45 8.31 -0.11
N ALA A 191 12.30 9.48 -0.71
CA ALA A 191 11.29 9.75 -1.73
C ALA A 191 11.41 8.80 -2.93
N LYS A 192 12.64 8.44 -3.32
CA LYS A 192 12.91 7.44 -4.37
C LYS A 192 12.32 6.07 -4.04
N HIS A 193 12.53 5.56 -2.82
CA HIS A 193 11.96 4.28 -2.41
C HIS A 193 10.43 4.37 -2.25
N ALA A 194 9.92 5.51 -1.75
CA ALA A 194 8.49 5.75 -1.65
C ALA A 194 7.77 5.62 -3.01
N ARG A 195 8.29 6.30 -4.04
CA ARG A 195 7.79 6.20 -5.42
C ARG A 195 7.81 4.76 -5.94
N THR A 196 8.94 4.08 -5.77
CA THR A 196 9.12 2.69 -6.23
C THR A 196 8.14 1.74 -5.55
N VAL A 197 7.99 1.83 -4.23
CA VAL A 197 7.10 0.96 -3.46
C VAL A 197 5.63 1.24 -3.78
N LEU A 198 5.24 2.51 -3.94
CA LEU A 198 3.89 2.88 -4.38
C LEU A 198 3.58 2.25 -5.75
N ALA A 199 4.46 2.44 -6.74
CA ALA A 199 4.28 1.90 -8.07
C ALA A 199 4.13 0.37 -8.06
N LEU A 200 5.04 -0.34 -7.41
CA LEU A 200 4.99 -1.81 -7.30
C LEU A 200 3.73 -2.30 -6.57
N THR A 201 3.26 -1.56 -5.56
CA THR A 201 2.03 -1.92 -4.81
C THR A 201 0.79 -1.75 -5.69
N VAL A 202 0.71 -0.64 -6.43
CA VAL A 202 -0.40 -0.36 -7.37
C VAL A 202 -0.41 -1.38 -8.51
N GLU A 203 0.74 -1.71 -9.09
CA GLU A 203 0.86 -2.74 -10.13
C GLU A 203 0.49 -4.13 -9.61
N LEU A 204 0.95 -4.50 -8.41
CA LEU A 204 0.54 -5.76 -7.79
C LEU A 204 -0.98 -5.81 -7.62
N LEU A 205 -1.61 -4.78 -7.05
CA LEU A 205 -3.06 -4.77 -6.85
C LEU A 205 -3.85 -4.76 -8.17
N THR A 206 -3.31 -4.14 -9.22
CA THR A 206 -3.85 -4.24 -10.58
C THR A 206 -3.91 -5.68 -11.03
N VAL A 207 -2.78 -6.39 -10.97
CA VAL A 207 -2.71 -7.81 -11.33
C VAL A 207 -3.64 -8.65 -10.45
N LEU A 208 -3.69 -8.41 -9.14
CA LEU A 208 -4.53 -9.19 -8.22
C LEU A 208 -6.03 -8.98 -8.49
N ILE A 209 -6.47 -7.75 -8.76
CA ILE A 209 -7.87 -7.43 -9.09
C ILE A 209 -8.26 -8.04 -10.45
N GLU A 210 -7.39 -7.96 -11.46
CA GLU A 210 -7.62 -8.65 -12.74
C GLU A 210 -7.73 -10.17 -12.59
N LYS A 211 -6.97 -10.77 -11.66
CA LYS A 211 -7.07 -12.19 -11.37
C LYS A 211 -8.34 -12.53 -10.60
N ALA A 212 -8.73 -11.67 -9.66
CA ALA A 212 -9.99 -11.81 -8.93
C ALA A 212 -11.20 -11.77 -9.88
N ASP A 213 -11.18 -10.88 -10.87
CA ASP A 213 -12.22 -10.75 -11.90
C ASP A 213 -12.50 -12.07 -12.63
N ARG A 214 -11.45 -12.81 -12.99
CA ARG A 214 -11.56 -14.07 -13.74
C ARG A 214 -12.15 -15.22 -12.93
N VAL A 215 -12.14 -15.11 -11.60
CA VAL A 215 -12.59 -16.17 -10.69
C VAL A 215 -13.80 -15.73 -9.85
N ALA A 216 -14.22 -14.46 -9.98
CA ALA A 216 -15.35 -13.92 -9.26
C ALA A 216 -16.65 -14.57 -9.76
N THR A 217 -17.53 -14.85 -8.80
CA THR A 217 -18.88 -15.36 -9.08
C THR A 217 -19.87 -14.70 -8.11
N GLY A 218 -21.08 -14.39 -8.58
CA GLY A 218 -22.16 -13.89 -7.73
C GLY A 218 -21.81 -12.57 -7.05
N ASP A 219 -21.98 -12.46 -5.73
CA ASP A 219 -21.72 -11.21 -4.98
C ASP A 219 -20.26 -10.70 -5.06
N THR A 220 -19.33 -11.55 -5.50
CA THR A 220 -17.91 -11.15 -5.67
C THR A 220 -17.70 -10.36 -6.96
N GLU A 221 -18.55 -10.52 -7.97
CA GLU A 221 -18.44 -9.78 -9.25
C GLU A 221 -18.63 -8.27 -9.01
N LYS A 222 -19.69 -7.90 -8.28
CA LYS A 222 -19.97 -6.50 -7.88
C LYS A 222 -18.82 -5.89 -7.09
N TRP A 223 -18.17 -6.69 -6.24
CA TRP A 223 -17.02 -6.23 -5.48
C TRP A 223 -15.81 -5.98 -6.40
N VAL A 224 -15.58 -6.84 -7.40
CA VAL A 224 -14.50 -6.62 -8.37
C VAL A 224 -14.74 -5.35 -9.18
N GLU A 225 -15.97 -5.08 -9.62
CA GLU A 225 -16.33 -3.82 -10.30
C GLU A 225 -15.98 -2.61 -9.43
N PHE A 226 -16.41 -2.61 -8.17
CA PHE A 226 -16.03 -1.59 -7.20
C PHE A 226 -14.51 -1.48 -7.04
N ALA A 227 -13.80 -2.62 -6.94
CA ALA A 227 -12.36 -2.64 -6.75
C ALA A 227 -11.61 -2.05 -7.95
N LYS A 228 -12.06 -2.32 -9.18
CA LYS A 228 -11.55 -1.72 -10.41
C LYS A 228 -11.73 -0.21 -10.40
N GLU A 229 -12.94 0.28 -10.12
CA GLU A 229 -13.19 1.73 -10.04
C GLU A 229 -12.30 2.43 -9.01
N ARG A 230 -12.14 1.84 -7.82
CA ARG A 230 -11.26 2.43 -6.79
C ARG A 230 -9.80 2.38 -7.20
N LEU A 231 -9.37 1.30 -7.84
CA LEU A 231 -8.01 1.18 -8.34
C LEU A 231 -7.74 2.20 -9.45
N ASP A 232 -8.69 2.46 -10.35
CA ASP A 232 -8.55 3.46 -11.40
C ASP A 232 -8.34 4.87 -10.82
N VAL A 233 -9.07 5.22 -9.76
CA VAL A 233 -8.85 6.47 -9.01
C VAL A 233 -7.43 6.50 -8.43
N VAL A 234 -7.00 5.43 -7.75
CA VAL A 234 -5.65 5.35 -7.18
C VAL A 234 -4.57 5.46 -8.26
N ARG A 235 -4.73 4.76 -9.40
CA ARG A 235 -3.80 4.79 -10.53
C ARG A 235 -3.70 6.18 -11.13
N ALA A 236 -4.84 6.85 -11.35
CA ALA A 236 -4.85 8.22 -11.84
C ALA A 236 -4.12 9.17 -10.89
N THR A 237 -4.36 9.05 -9.57
CA THR A 237 -3.62 9.84 -8.57
C THR A 237 -2.13 9.52 -8.59
N ALA A 238 -1.74 8.24 -8.61
CA ALA A 238 -0.35 7.82 -8.63
C ALA A 238 0.38 8.28 -9.92
N MET A 239 -0.29 8.27 -11.07
CA MET A 239 0.24 8.77 -12.34
C MET A 239 0.46 10.29 -12.36
N SER A 240 -0.27 11.06 -11.53
CA SER A 240 -0.02 12.50 -11.39
C SER A 240 1.23 12.84 -10.56
N ILE A 241 1.84 11.85 -9.90
CA ILE A 241 3.03 12.04 -9.07
C ILE A 241 4.27 11.80 -9.93
N PRO A 242 5.20 12.77 -10.01
CA PRO A 242 6.42 12.63 -10.82
C PRO A 242 7.22 11.38 -10.47
N HIS A 243 7.68 10.68 -11.50
CA HIS A 243 8.59 9.52 -11.41
C HIS A 243 8.05 8.33 -10.58
N VAL A 244 6.74 8.20 -10.36
CA VAL A 244 6.14 6.99 -9.78
C VAL A 244 6.11 5.86 -10.82
N PHE A 245 5.56 6.15 -11.99
CA PHE A 245 5.67 5.26 -13.14
C PHE A 245 6.77 5.81 -14.07
N PRO A 246 7.55 4.94 -14.74
CA PRO A 246 8.42 5.41 -15.80
C PRO A 246 7.55 6.19 -16.79
N GLU A 247 7.99 7.40 -17.14
CA GLU A 247 7.44 8.06 -18.32
C GLU A 247 7.58 7.06 -19.46
N ASN A 248 6.56 6.92 -20.30
CA ASN A 248 6.75 6.22 -21.57
C ASN A 248 7.74 7.08 -22.35
N ASP A 249 9.04 6.91 -22.08
CA ASP A 249 10.09 7.43 -22.95
C ASP A 249 9.74 6.85 -24.31
N GLU A 250 9.27 7.72 -25.22
CA GLU A 250 9.13 7.34 -26.62
C GLU A 250 10.46 6.68 -26.99
N PRO A 251 10.44 5.48 -27.59
CA PRO A 251 11.67 4.81 -27.95
C PRO A 251 12.49 5.78 -28.78
N ASP A 252 13.70 6.09 -28.32
CA ASP A 252 14.62 7.01 -28.98
C ASP A 252 14.79 6.56 -30.43
N GLU A 253 14.06 7.20 -31.36
CA GLU A 253 14.10 6.90 -32.79
C GLU A 253 15.51 7.16 -33.38
N SER A 254 16.40 7.84 -32.64
CA SER A 254 17.80 8.01 -33.02
C SER A 254 18.68 6.79 -32.73
N ALA A 255 18.15 5.78 -32.04
CA ALA A 255 18.84 4.52 -31.71
C ALA A 255 18.42 3.31 -32.56
N MET A 256 17.71 3.53 -33.69
CA MET A 256 17.50 2.48 -34.68
C MET A 256 18.56 2.55 -35.80
N PRO A 257 19.29 1.45 -36.08
CA PRO A 257 20.41 1.41 -37.01
C PRO A 257 20.03 1.66 -38.48
#